data_AF-A0A6C0ELG2-F1
#
_entry.id   AF-A0A6C0ELG2-F1
#
_cell.length_a   1.000
_cell.length_b   1.000
_cell.length_c   1.000
_cell.angle_alpha   90.00
_cell.angle_beta   90.00
_cell.angle_gamma   90.00
#
_symmetry.space_group_name_H-M   'P 1'
#
loop_
_entity.id
_entity.type
_entity.pdbx_description
1 polymer ?
#
loop_
_entity_poly.entity_id
_entity_poly.type
_entity_poly.pdbx_seq_one_letter_code
_entity_poly.pdbx_strand_id
1 'polypeptide(L)'
;MSVSNIMDWTDYELETRHNYIQQLFPSNLSSRKLKEYKHNEQLRKRVIGATIRMLLFFGFSIDVDNWSVKQVKNLHRSENGHTIGLYSPRNYPRLTNIMRFLVEIGMNELSALVFLALCHAMQDDLQFRKMIKKMGYLSTWMNTQPYLRKYRDRYDINEMQLKDDTSSTSSTTSSTSSTTSSTSSTSSEKEDVEFGGWVVDSDSSDEDSPFQQACAGFRGLDYTGNSCYQDSVLLALFAISNEVITREILKKDTRKISTSAKKWIQCADDERIDYKRRHAIQNELIRITASLRGLEQTRYCSNLRRLIQRCPGQQEFHGTGTQDAGEFMLYLFNLFQVNTIVKKRVTMVTNSLVDPPENTLTVNDTVDVSTPLINIHPRSLVGTSSVNVRQFIEHIDDAIFSDDNLYTEHTTGNLYRRRIETDVIVSASYIVFNAQRVYYDHVHNHQKRATTRVDCPETIQVGDRKLSLHAIITHIPAHYTCYIRCERRWFWYDDNPGGHSHKIKHIGSYEKMLRHNPDPRRNGTLFFYV
;
A
#
# COMPACT_ATOMS: atom_id res chain seq x y z
N MET A 1 -27.50 -14.56 -2.70
CA MET A 1 -27.25 -15.78 -3.50
C MET A 1 -26.98 -16.90 -2.51
N SER A 2 -27.64 -18.05 -2.65
CA SER A 2 -27.44 -19.20 -1.74
C SER A 2 -26.16 -19.94 -2.09
N VAL A 3 -25.53 -20.56 -1.07
CA VAL A 3 -24.32 -21.39 -1.23
C VAL A 3 -24.58 -22.55 -2.20
N SER A 4 -25.78 -23.15 -2.17
CA SER A 4 -26.21 -24.19 -3.12
C SER A 4 -25.94 -23.78 -4.56
N ASN A 5 -26.37 -22.58 -4.95
CA ASN A 5 -26.33 -22.14 -6.34
C ASN A 5 -24.91 -21.91 -6.85
N ILE A 6 -23.91 -21.76 -5.97
CA ILE A 6 -22.48 -21.60 -6.34
C ILE A 6 -21.83 -22.97 -6.57
N MET A 7 -22.33 -24.03 -5.93
CA MET A 7 -21.79 -25.39 -6.09
C MET A 7 -22.03 -25.93 -7.51
N ASP A 8 -23.19 -25.58 -8.07
CA ASP A 8 -23.66 -26.00 -9.39
C ASP A 8 -23.06 -25.19 -10.55
N TRP A 9 -22.23 -24.18 -10.25
CA TRP A 9 -21.57 -23.36 -11.28
C TRP A 9 -20.56 -24.17 -12.10
N THR A 10 -20.47 -23.82 -13.37
CA THR A 10 -19.38 -24.26 -14.26
C THR A 10 -18.02 -23.73 -13.79
N ASP A 11 -16.92 -24.37 -14.22
CA ASP A 11 -15.58 -23.86 -13.91
C ASP A 11 -15.35 -22.46 -14.52
N TYR A 12 -15.87 -22.20 -15.73
CA TYR A 12 -15.91 -20.88 -16.35
C TYR A 12 -16.61 -19.81 -15.47
N GLU A 13 -17.78 -20.12 -14.88
CA GLU A 13 -18.47 -19.19 -13.98
C GLU A 13 -17.69 -18.94 -12.67
N LEU A 14 -17.01 -19.95 -12.13
CA LEU A 14 -16.13 -19.80 -10.95
C LEU A 14 -14.88 -18.97 -11.25
N GLU A 15 -14.33 -19.05 -12.46
CA GLU A 15 -13.22 -18.17 -12.85
C GLU A 15 -13.71 -16.71 -12.98
N THR A 16 -14.75 -16.51 -13.80
CA THR A 16 -15.20 -15.18 -14.24
C THR A 16 -15.98 -14.39 -13.20
N ARG A 17 -16.76 -15.03 -12.31
CA ARG A 17 -17.55 -14.32 -11.30
C ARG A 17 -16.70 -13.94 -10.09
N HIS A 18 -16.81 -12.69 -9.67
CA HIS A 18 -16.11 -12.17 -8.51
C HIS A 18 -16.90 -12.42 -7.21
N ASN A 19 -16.24 -12.29 -6.05
CA ASN A 19 -16.82 -12.29 -4.69
C ASN A 19 -17.42 -13.60 -4.13
N TYR A 20 -17.64 -14.66 -4.92
CA TYR A 20 -18.21 -15.91 -4.40
C TYR A 20 -17.34 -16.58 -3.31
N ILE A 21 -16.00 -16.45 -3.40
CA ILE A 21 -15.06 -16.95 -2.40
C ILE A 21 -15.29 -16.35 -1.01
N GLN A 22 -15.69 -15.08 -0.90
CA GLN A 22 -16.00 -14.47 0.40
C GLN A 22 -17.36 -14.92 0.97
N GLN A 23 -18.22 -15.53 0.14
CA GLN A 23 -19.47 -16.16 0.59
C GLN A 23 -19.24 -17.60 1.06
N LEU A 24 -18.34 -18.34 0.40
CA LEU A 24 -17.98 -19.72 0.76
C LEU A 24 -16.97 -19.78 1.94
N PHE A 25 -15.98 -18.88 1.93
CA PHE A 25 -14.84 -18.83 2.85
C PHE A 25 -14.64 -17.40 3.37
N PRO A 26 -15.56 -16.86 4.18
CA PRO A 26 -15.51 -15.48 4.66
C PRO A 26 -14.27 -15.21 5.55
N SER A 27 -13.48 -14.20 5.20
CA SER A 27 -12.41 -13.69 6.06
C SER A 27 -12.93 -12.85 7.24
N ASN A 28 -12.12 -12.70 8.30
CA ASN A 28 -12.41 -11.84 9.46
C ASN A 28 -13.71 -12.20 10.20
N LEU A 29 -13.91 -13.48 10.51
CA LEU A 29 -15.06 -13.96 11.29
C LEU A 29 -15.10 -13.32 12.68
N SER A 30 -16.27 -12.81 13.08
CA SER A 30 -16.50 -12.43 14.48
C SER A 30 -16.46 -13.66 15.39
N SER A 31 -16.08 -13.49 16.66
CA SER A 31 -15.92 -14.59 17.62
C SER A 31 -17.16 -15.48 17.75
N ARG A 32 -18.37 -14.93 17.53
CA ARG A 32 -19.62 -15.70 17.47
C ARG A 32 -19.69 -16.59 16.22
N LYS A 33 -19.48 -16.04 15.03
CA LYS A 33 -19.48 -16.82 13.78
C LYS A 33 -18.34 -17.84 13.75
N LEU A 34 -17.17 -17.50 14.28
CA LEU A 34 -16.04 -18.42 14.39
C LEU A 34 -16.39 -19.64 15.27
N LYS A 35 -17.07 -19.42 16.42
CA LYS A 35 -17.61 -20.52 17.24
C LYS A 35 -18.66 -21.33 16.48
N GLU A 36 -19.51 -20.68 15.69
CA GLU A 36 -20.54 -21.34 14.87
C GLU A 36 -19.91 -22.29 13.83
N TYR A 37 -18.98 -21.83 13.00
CA TYR A 37 -18.27 -22.69 12.03
C TYR A 37 -17.42 -23.80 12.68
N LYS A 38 -16.94 -23.60 13.91
CA LYS A 38 -16.19 -24.62 14.66
C LYS A 38 -17.06 -25.79 15.12
N HIS A 39 -18.30 -25.55 15.52
CA HIS A 39 -19.13 -26.56 16.22
C HIS A 39 -20.40 -26.97 15.44
N ASN A 40 -20.87 -26.18 14.48
CA ASN A 40 -22.05 -26.53 13.68
C ASN A 40 -21.69 -27.54 12.58
N GLU A 41 -22.10 -28.80 12.77
CA GLU A 41 -21.83 -29.90 11.86
C GLU A 41 -22.35 -29.66 10.43
N GLN A 42 -23.54 -29.05 10.28
CA GLN A 42 -24.12 -28.75 8.96
C GLN A 42 -23.31 -27.70 8.21
N LEU A 43 -22.80 -26.67 8.89
CA LEU A 43 -21.91 -25.68 8.28
C LEU A 43 -20.57 -26.32 7.90
N ARG A 44 -20.00 -27.19 8.75
CA ARG A 44 -18.76 -27.92 8.42
C ARG A 44 -18.95 -28.83 7.20
N LYS A 45 -20.06 -29.56 7.09
CA LYS A 45 -20.41 -30.34 5.88
C LYS A 45 -20.48 -29.48 4.62
N ARG A 46 -21.06 -28.27 4.70
CA ARG A 46 -21.07 -27.30 3.57
C ARG A 46 -19.67 -26.81 3.21
N VAL A 47 -18.81 -26.54 4.19
CA VAL A 47 -17.41 -26.15 3.95
C VAL A 47 -16.60 -27.29 3.31
N ILE A 48 -16.81 -28.54 3.72
CA ILE A 48 -16.21 -29.71 3.09
C ILE A 48 -16.62 -29.78 1.61
N GLY A 49 -17.93 -29.74 1.33
CA GLY A 49 -18.44 -29.74 -0.04
C GLY A 49 -17.86 -28.62 -0.89
N ALA A 50 -17.90 -27.38 -0.39
CA ALA A 50 -17.31 -26.21 -1.05
C ALA A 50 -15.80 -26.39 -1.34
N THR A 51 -15.04 -26.94 -0.40
CA THR A 51 -13.60 -27.17 -0.58
C THR A 51 -13.32 -28.25 -1.63
N ILE A 52 -14.10 -29.34 -1.64
CA ILE A 52 -14.02 -30.39 -2.67
C ILE A 52 -14.34 -29.81 -4.05
N ARG A 53 -15.38 -28.96 -4.18
CA ARG A 53 -15.71 -28.29 -5.44
C ARG A 53 -14.62 -27.32 -5.90
N MET A 54 -13.95 -26.63 -4.97
CA MET A 54 -12.79 -25.78 -5.28
C MET A 54 -11.58 -26.60 -5.73
N LEU A 55 -11.27 -27.72 -5.07
CA LEU A 55 -10.22 -28.65 -5.53
C LEU A 55 -10.53 -29.14 -6.95
N LEU A 56 -11.77 -29.54 -7.23
CA LEU A 56 -12.18 -29.98 -8.56
C LEU A 56 -12.12 -28.86 -9.62
N PHE A 57 -12.34 -27.61 -9.22
CA PHE A 57 -12.10 -26.42 -10.06
C PHE A 57 -10.60 -26.19 -10.33
N PHE A 58 -9.74 -26.45 -9.35
CA PHE A 58 -8.28 -26.41 -9.49
C PHE A 58 -7.69 -27.65 -10.16
N GLY A 59 -8.50 -28.65 -10.47
CA GLY A 59 -8.11 -29.85 -11.21
C GLY A 59 -7.76 -31.07 -10.34
N PHE A 60 -8.14 -31.07 -9.07
CA PHE A 60 -7.83 -32.13 -8.10
C PHE A 60 -9.08 -32.76 -7.49
N SER A 61 -9.01 -34.04 -7.15
CA SER A 61 -9.93 -34.72 -6.24
C SER A 61 -9.21 -35.16 -4.97
N ILE A 62 -9.96 -35.41 -3.90
CA ILE A 62 -9.43 -36.06 -2.69
C ILE A 62 -9.59 -37.57 -2.88
N ASP A 63 -8.50 -38.31 -2.68
CA ASP A 63 -8.52 -39.75 -2.49
C ASP A 63 -8.73 -40.02 -0.99
N VAL A 64 -9.94 -40.47 -0.65
CA VAL A 64 -10.36 -40.67 0.75
C VAL A 64 -9.70 -41.91 1.36
N ASP A 65 -9.41 -42.92 0.55
CA ASP A 65 -8.81 -44.18 1.01
C ASP A 65 -7.34 -43.97 1.39
N ASN A 66 -6.63 -43.14 0.63
CA ASN A 66 -5.20 -42.86 0.80
C ASN A 66 -4.91 -41.53 1.52
N TRP A 67 -5.94 -40.77 1.93
CA TRP A 67 -5.83 -39.41 2.49
C TRP A 67 -4.92 -38.48 1.67
N SER A 68 -5.00 -38.61 0.34
CA SER A 68 -4.16 -37.90 -0.61
C SER A 68 -5.02 -37.10 -1.60
N VAL A 69 -4.37 -36.47 -2.58
CA VAL A 69 -5.04 -35.75 -3.66
C VAL A 69 -4.55 -36.27 -4.99
N LYS A 70 -5.48 -36.42 -5.94
CA LYS A 70 -5.19 -36.88 -7.30
C LYS A 70 -5.52 -35.77 -8.28
N GLN A 71 -4.60 -35.48 -9.20
CA GLN A 71 -4.90 -34.60 -10.31
C GLN A 71 -5.87 -35.32 -11.27
N VAL A 72 -7.01 -34.69 -11.53
CA VAL A 72 -8.12 -35.22 -12.37
C VAL A 72 -8.48 -34.31 -13.54
N LYS A 73 -7.84 -33.15 -13.67
CA LYS A 73 -7.89 -32.27 -14.85
C LYS A 73 -6.50 -31.72 -15.14
N ASN A 74 -6.28 -31.24 -16.37
CA ASN A 74 -5.06 -30.49 -16.70
C ASN A 74 -4.98 -29.21 -15.85
N LEU A 75 -3.76 -28.82 -15.45
CA LEU A 75 -3.53 -27.61 -14.66
C LEU A 75 -3.71 -26.33 -15.51
N HIS A 76 -3.20 -26.38 -16.75
CA HIS A 76 -3.42 -25.34 -17.74
C HIS A 76 -4.68 -25.67 -18.55
N ARG A 77 -5.73 -24.89 -18.36
CA ARG A 77 -7.00 -24.97 -19.10
C ARG A 77 -7.41 -23.60 -19.60
N SER A 78 -8.07 -23.56 -20.75
CA SER A 78 -8.69 -22.36 -21.32
C SER A 78 -10.12 -22.68 -21.71
N GLU A 79 -11.08 -21.88 -21.25
CA GLU A 79 -12.50 -21.97 -21.61
C GLU A 79 -12.95 -20.57 -22.03
N ASN A 80 -13.54 -20.45 -23.23
CA ASN A 80 -13.99 -19.16 -23.83
C ASN A 80 -12.90 -18.06 -23.84
N GLY A 81 -11.63 -18.42 -24.04
CA GLY A 81 -10.50 -17.47 -24.06
C GLY A 81 -10.00 -17.05 -22.68
N HIS A 82 -10.55 -17.59 -21.59
CA HIS A 82 -10.08 -17.35 -20.23
C HIS A 82 -9.28 -18.54 -19.70
N THR A 83 -8.09 -18.29 -19.14
CA THR A 83 -7.33 -19.28 -18.37
C THR A 83 -8.11 -19.66 -17.10
N ILE A 84 -8.37 -20.94 -16.90
CA ILE A 84 -9.20 -21.47 -15.81
C ILE A 84 -8.35 -22.18 -14.76
N GLY A 85 -8.62 -21.95 -13.48
CA GLY A 85 -8.03 -22.75 -12.38
C GLY A 85 -6.61 -22.31 -12.02
N LEU A 86 -5.68 -23.24 -11.78
CA LEU A 86 -4.37 -22.92 -11.18
C LEU A 86 -3.49 -22.01 -12.06
N TYR A 87 -3.63 -22.05 -13.39
CA TYR A 87 -2.88 -21.14 -14.25
C TYR A 87 -3.40 -19.69 -14.28
N SER A 88 -4.54 -19.39 -13.63
CA SER A 88 -5.02 -18.01 -13.45
C SER A 88 -4.47 -17.41 -12.14
N PRO A 89 -3.61 -16.36 -12.19
CA PRO A 89 -3.04 -15.78 -10.98
C PRO A 89 -4.07 -15.14 -10.04
N ARG A 90 -5.28 -14.85 -10.56
CA ARG A 90 -6.42 -14.35 -9.78
C ARG A 90 -6.89 -15.35 -8.72
N ASN A 91 -6.54 -16.63 -8.87
CA ASN A 91 -6.91 -17.69 -7.93
C ASN A 91 -5.93 -17.85 -6.74
N TYR A 92 -4.72 -17.28 -6.77
CA TYR A 92 -3.76 -17.47 -5.66
C TYR A 92 -4.17 -16.78 -4.34
N PRO A 93 -4.77 -15.57 -4.35
CA PRO A 93 -5.41 -15.01 -3.16
C PRO A 93 -6.61 -15.84 -2.70
N ARG A 94 -7.39 -16.44 -3.63
CA ARG A 94 -8.54 -17.29 -3.31
C ARG A 94 -8.12 -18.56 -2.57
N LEU A 95 -7.09 -19.26 -3.06
CA LEU A 95 -6.46 -20.42 -2.40
C LEU A 95 -5.92 -20.07 -1.01
N THR A 96 -5.22 -18.94 -0.88
CA THR A 96 -4.72 -18.44 0.41
C THR A 96 -5.85 -18.24 1.41
N ASN A 97 -6.97 -17.66 0.96
CA ASN A 97 -8.14 -17.41 1.78
C ASN A 97 -8.86 -18.71 2.19
N ILE A 98 -9.00 -19.68 1.28
CA ILE A 98 -9.53 -21.03 1.59
C ILE A 98 -8.69 -21.69 2.69
N MET A 99 -7.37 -21.79 2.51
CA MET A 99 -6.49 -22.45 3.48
C MET A 99 -6.49 -21.77 4.85
N ARG A 100 -6.48 -20.43 4.87
CA ARG A 100 -6.53 -19.64 6.11
C ARG A 100 -7.85 -19.85 6.84
N PHE A 101 -8.99 -19.71 6.16
CA PHE A 101 -10.32 -19.93 6.73
C PHE A 101 -10.45 -21.33 7.34
N LEU A 102 -10.01 -22.36 6.62
CA LEU A 102 -10.04 -23.75 7.11
C LEU A 102 -9.24 -23.93 8.41
N VAL A 103 -8.05 -23.32 8.51
CA VAL A 103 -7.25 -23.33 9.75
C VAL A 103 -7.93 -22.54 10.87
N GLU A 104 -8.50 -21.37 10.59
CA GLU A 104 -9.22 -20.56 11.58
C GLU A 104 -10.38 -21.34 12.22
N ILE A 105 -11.16 -22.09 11.42
CA ILE A 105 -12.30 -22.89 11.90
C ILE A 105 -11.92 -24.31 12.39
N GLY A 106 -10.62 -24.61 12.54
CA GLY A 106 -10.16 -25.91 13.03
C GLY A 106 -10.49 -27.07 12.07
N MET A 107 -10.09 -26.92 10.81
CA MET A 107 -10.13 -27.93 9.75
C MET A 107 -8.75 -28.00 9.09
N ASN A 108 -7.73 -28.27 9.90
CA ASN A 108 -6.32 -28.18 9.51
C ASN A 108 -5.96 -29.23 8.45
N GLU A 109 -6.56 -30.41 8.56
CA GLU A 109 -6.36 -31.58 7.69
C GLU A 109 -6.89 -31.28 6.28
N LEU A 110 -8.07 -30.66 6.19
CA LEU A 110 -8.64 -30.24 4.91
C LEU A 110 -7.84 -29.08 4.29
N SER A 111 -7.28 -28.18 5.12
CA SER A 111 -6.34 -27.15 4.64
C SER A 111 -5.03 -27.77 4.13
N ALA A 112 -4.53 -28.81 4.80
CA ALA A 112 -3.36 -29.56 4.39
C ALA A 112 -3.57 -30.27 3.05
N LEU A 113 -4.74 -30.85 2.79
CA LEU A 113 -5.09 -31.44 1.49
C LEU A 113 -5.13 -30.38 0.37
N VAL A 114 -5.63 -29.18 0.64
CA VAL A 114 -5.58 -28.06 -0.32
C VAL A 114 -4.13 -27.64 -0.60
N PHE A 115 -3.28 -27.58 0.42
CA PHE A 115 -1.87 -27.27 0.24
C PHE A 115 -1.12 -28.39 -0.51
N LEU A 116 -1.42 -29.66 -0.22
CA LEU A 116 -0.84 -30.84 -0.88
C LEU A 116 -1.17 -30.86 -2.38
N ALA A 117 -2.37 -30.44 -2.78
CA ALA A 117 -2.73 -30.32 -4.20
C ALA A 117 -1.84 -29.29 -4.93
N LEU A 118 -1.48 -28.20 -4.26
CA LEU A 118 -0.54 -27.21 -4.81
C LEU A 118 0.90 -27.77 -4.85
N CYS A 119 1.29 -28.62 -3.88
CA CYS A 119 2.57 -29.32 -3.91
C CYS A 119 2.65 -30.28 -5.11
N HIS A 120 1.64 -31.12 -5.35
CA HIS A 120 1.57 -31.97 -6.55
C HIS A 120 1.60 -31.12 -7.84
N ALA A 121 0.80 -30.06 -7.93
CA ALA A 121 0.81 -29.17 -9.09
C ALA A 121 2.21 -28.58 -9.39
N MET A 122 2.98 -28.19 -8.37
CA MET A 122 4.35 -27.70 -8.55
C MET A 122 5.36 -28.83 -8.81
N GLN A 123 5.11 -30.03 -8.27
CA GLN A 123 5.93 -31.20 -8.49
C GLN A 123 5.87 -31.65 -9.95
N ASP A 124 4.65 -31.81 -10.45
CA ASP A 124 4.34 -32.41 -11.75
C ASP A 124 4.45 -31.41 -12.92
N ASP A 125 4.37 -30.09 -12.65
CA ASP A 125 4.48 -29.02 -13.66
C ASP A 125 5.57 -28.00 -13.32
N LEU A 126 6.68 -28.05 -14.08
CA LEU A 126 7.83 -27.16 -13.94
C LEU A 126 7.52 -25.70 -14.31
N GLN A 127 6.60 -25.43 -15.23
CA GLN A 127 6.23 -24.06 -15.60
C GLN A 127 5.37 -23.43 -14.50
N PHE A 128 4.42 -24.19 -13.95
CA PHE A 128 3.67 -23.78 -12.78
C PHE A 128 4.60 -23.51 -11.59
N ARG A 129 5.57 -24.41 -11.30
CA ARG A 129 6.59 -24.22 -10.26
C ARG A 129 7.37 -22.90 -10.44
N LYS A 130 7.86 -22.62 -11.65
CA LYS A 130 8.58 -21.37 -11.98
C LYS A 130 7.72 -20.13 -11.77
N MET A 131 6.45 -20.18 -12.18
CA MET A 131 5.49 -19.08 -11.98
C MET A 131 5.25 -18.80 -10.49
N ILE A 132 4.96 -19.83 -9.69
CA ILE A 132 4.74 -19.69 -8.25
C ILE A 132 6.00 -19.18 -7.52
N LYS A 133 7.20 -19.63 -7.92
CA LYS A 133 8.48 -19.11 -7.43
C LYS A 133 8.62 -17.62 -7.73
N LYS A 134 8.45 -17.21 -9.00
CA LYS A 134 8.55 -15.80 -9.45
C LYS A 134 7.58 -14.88 -8.71
N MET A 135 6.37 -15.35 -8.41
CA MET A 135 5.35 -14.56 -7.72
C MET A 135 5.40 -14.64 -6.19
N GLY A 136 6.28 -15.47 -5.60
CA GLY A 136 6.45 -15.59 -4.14
C GLY A 136 5.28 -16.24 -3.38
N TYR A 137 4.29 -16.83 -4.07
CA TYR A 137 3.08 -17.35 -3.41
C TYR A 137 3.30 -18.59 -2.54
N LEU A 138 4.37 -19.37 -2.78
CA LEU A 138 4.68 -20.54 -1.95
C LEU A 138 4.85 -20.17 -0.47
N SER A 139 5.62 -19.12 -0.16
CA SER A 139 5.81 -18.65 1.22
C SER A 139 4.48 -18.19 1.83
N THR A 140 3.65 -17.47 1.06
CA THR A 140 2.30 -17.06 1.47
C THR A 140 1.42 -18.26 1.83
N TRP A 141 1.44 -19.33 1.03
CA TRP A 141 0.70 -20.56 1.29
C TRP A 141 1.26 -21.35 2.48
N MET A 142 2.59 -21.52 2.59
CA MET A 142 3.22 -22.15 3.76
C MET A 142 2.90 -21.43 5.07
N ASN A 143 2.80 -20.10 5.06
CA ASN A 143 2.39 -19.33 6.23
C ASN A 143 0.94 -19.62 6.69
N THR A 144 0.06 -20.10 5.79
CA THR A 144 -1.29 -20.54 6.20
C THR A 144 -1.25 -21.80 7.06
N GLN A 145 -0.31 -22.71 6.80
CA GLN A 145 -0.21 -24.02 7.45
C GLN A 145 0.56 -23.94 8.78
N PRO A 146 -0.08 -24.13 9.95
CA PRO A 146 0.56 -23.90 11.25
C PRO A 146 1.84 -24.71 11.47
N TYR A 147 1.88 -25.94 10.94
CA TYR A 147 2.99 -26.89 11.07
C TYR A 147 4.19 -26.56 10.15
N LEU A 148 3.99 -25.76 9.09
CA LEU A 148 5.05 -25.36 8.15
C LEU A 148 5.65 -23.97 8.41
N ARG A 149 5.01 -23.11 9.22
CA ARG A 149 5.46 -21.73 9.49
C ARG A 149 6.94 -21.62 9.88
N LYS A 150 7.44 -22.55 10.71
CA LYS A 150 8.85 -22.60 11.15
C LYS A 150 9.87 -22.96 10.05
N TYR A 151 9.41 -23.44 8.90
CA TYR A 151 10.25 -23.88 7.77
C TYR A 151 10.18 -22.95 6.55
N ARG A 152 9.27 -21.97 6.54
CA ARG A 152 9.00 -21.09 5.38
C ARG A 152 10.26 -20.40 4.81
N ASP A 153 11.21 -20.04 5.68
CA ASP A 153 12.42 -19.29 5.34
C ASP A 153 13.61 -20.22 5.02
N ARG A 154 13.39 -21.55 5.06
CA ARG A 154 14.40 -22.60 4.83
C ARG A 154 14.09 -23.50 3.63
N TYR A 155 12.92 -23.33 3.00
CA TYR A 155 12.40 -24.28 2.03
C TYR A 155 12.67 -23.79 0.61
N ASP A 156 13.64 -24.39 -0.08
CA ASP A 156 13.85 -24.12 -1.50
C ASP A 156 12.93 -25.01 -2.36
N ILE A 157 12.11 -24.39 -3.20
CA ILE A 157 11.25 -25.05 -4.18
C ILE A 157 12.04 -25.87 -5.23
N ASN A 158 13.35 -25.60 -5.37
CA ASN A 158 14.24 -26.39 -6.21
C ASN A 158 14.61 -27.74 -5.56
N GLU A 159 14.61 -27.83 -4.23
CA GLU A 159 14.84 -29.08 -3.48
C GLU A 159 13.61 -30.01 -3.47
N MET A 160 12.44 -29.56 -3.95
CA MET A 160 11.27 -30.40 -4.23
C MET A 160 11.46 -31.28 -5.48
N GLN A 161 12.63 -31.89 -5.64
CA GLN A 161 12.79 -33.00 -6.57
C GLN A 161 12.43 -34.30 -5.85
N LEU A 162 11.68 -35.17 -6.53
CA LEU A 162 11.69 -36.59 -6.19
C LEU A 162 13.16 -37.03 -6.20
N LYS A 163 13.65 -37.49 -5.06
CA LYS A 163 14.58 -38.60 -5.11
C LYS A 163 13.77 -39.76 -5.66
N ASP A 164 14.02 -40.14 -6.90
CA ASP A 164 13.50 -41.38 -7.43
C ASP A 164 14.10 -42.52 -6.59
N ASP A 165 13.29 -43.08 -5.67
CA ASP A 165 13.67 -44.24 -4.84
C ASP A 165 13.68 -45.54 -5.66
N THR A 166 14.07 -45.48 -6.93
CA THR A 166 14.36 -46.61 -7.81
C THR A 166 15.79 -47.12 -7.59
N SER A 167 16.14 -47.46 -6.34
CA SER A 167 17.41 -48.17 -6.03
C SER A 167 17.32 -49.13 -4.83
N SER A 168 16.52 -50.18 -4.99
CA SER A 168 16.73 -51.47 -4.31
C SER A 168 16.85 -52.57 -5.38
N THR A 169 18.06 -52.93 -5.83
CA THR A 169 18.84 -54.12 -5.39
C THR A 169 19.82 -54.44 -6.54
N SER A 170 21.11 -54.79 -6.42
CA SER A 170 22.08 -54.89 -5.29
C SER A 170 23.52 -54.91 -5.84
N SER A 171 24.53 -54.70 -4.97
CA SER A 171 25.92 -55.22 -5.06
C SER A 171 26.81 -54.71 -6.25
N THR A 172 28.12 -54.43 -6.12
CA THR A 172 29.15 -54.80 -5.13
C THR A 172 30.35 -53.83 -5.24
N THR A 173 31.08 -53.52 -4.14
CA THR A 173 32.51 -53.06 -4.08
C THR A 173 32.96 -51.83 -4.91
N SER A 174 33.89 -50.96 -4.50
CA SER A 174 34.71 -50.81 -3.28
C SER A 174 35.46 -49.46 -3.34
N SER A 175 36.09 -49.02 -2.23
CA SER A 175 37.30 -48.14 -2.19
C SER A 175 37.23 -46.71 -2.78
N THR A 176 37.90 -45.65 -2.27
CA THR A 176 38.51 -45.29 -0.96
C THR A 176 38.68 -43.75 -0.96
N SER A 177 38.60 -43.10 0.22
CA SER A 177 39.06 -41.73 0.58
C SER A 177 39.36 -40.64 -0.49
N SER A 178 38.89 -39.41 -0.25
CA SER A 178 39.81 -38.27 -0.01
C SER A 178 39.12 -37.04 0.60
N THR A 179 39.89 -36.33 1.43
CA THR A 179 39.51 -35.13 2.20
C THR A 179 39.98 -33.86 1.48
N THR A 180 39.13 -32.84 1.30
CA THR A 180 39.48 -31.40 1.19
C THR A 180 38.17 -30.59 1.08
N SER A 181 37.79 -29.74 2.05
CA SER A 181 38.27 -28.38 2.37
C SER A 181 37.36 -27.27 1.80
N SER A 182 36.96 -26.37 2.68
CA SER A 182 36.14 -25.17 2.45
C SER A 182 36.64 -24.24 1.33
N THR A 183 35.71 -23.61 0.61
CA THR A 183 35.84 -22.17 0.29
C THR A 183 34.49 -21.47 0.21
N SER A 184 34.44 -20.24 0.73
CA SER A 184 33.33 -19.29 0.59
C SER A 184 33.44 -18.48 -0.70
N SER A 185 32.34 -18.24 -1.40
CA SER A 185 32.27 -17.18 -2.41
C SER A 185 30.90 -16.49 -2.43
N THR A 186 30.87 -15.25 -1.97
CA THR A 186 29.72 -14.35 -2.10
C THR A 186 29.75 -13.71 -3.49
N SER A 187 29.00 -14.23 -4.46
CA SER A 187 28.87 -13.62 -5.79
C SER A 187 27.55 -12.85 -5.89
N SER A 188 27.64 -11.52 -5.80
CA SER A 188 26.52 -10.66 -6.20
C SER A 188 26.45 -10.59 -7.72
N GLU A 189 25.56 -11.38 -8.32
CA GLU A 189 25.26 -11.30 -9.75
C GLU A 189 24.66 -9.92 -10.06
N LYS A 190 25.33 -9.18 -10.95
CA LYS A 190 24.74 -8.03 -11.64
C LYS A 190 24.12 -8.57 -12.92
N GLU A 191 22.79 -8.63 -12.97
CA GLU A 191 22.10 -8.83 -14.23
C GLU A 191 22.15 -7.53 -15.03
N ASP A 192 22.83 -7.53 -16.17
CA ASP A 192 22.77 -6.45 -17.15
C ASP A 192 21.41 -6.51 -17.87
N VAL A 193 20.43 -5.78 -17.31
CA VAL A 193 19.07 -5.70 -17.85
C VAL A 193 18.85 -4.33 -18.49
N GLU A 194 18.64 -4.32 -19.82
CA GLU A 194 18.31 -3.13 -20.60
C GLU A 194 17.14 -2.35 -19.98
N PHE A 195 17.29 -1.04 -19.87
CA PHE A 195 16.22 -0.17 -19.41
C PHE A 195 15.27 0.13 -20.57
N GLY A 196 13.97 -0.11 -20.36
CA GLY A 196 12.94 0.38 -21.27
C GLY A 196 13.03 1.90 -21.38
N GLY A 197 13.44 2.39 -22.55
CA GLY A 197 13.51 3.81 -22.85
C GLY A 197 12.12 4.46 -22.86
N TRP A 198 12.11 5.79 -22.86
CA TRP A 198 10.89 6.58 -22.97
C TRP A 198 10.07 6.18 -24.20
N VAL A 199 8.84 5.70 -24.00
CA VAL A 199 7.86 5.58 -25.08
C VAL A 199 7.29 6.97 -25.34
N VAL A 200 8.00 7.72 -26.18
CA VAL A 200 7.53 8.99 -26.73
C VAL A 200 6.55 8.65 -27.85
N ASP A 201 5.25 8.93 -27.65
CA ASP A 201 4.27 8.88 -28.74
C ASP A 201 4.71 9.89 -29.82
N SER A 202 5.11 9.42 -31.00
CA SER A 202 5.84 10.18 -32.03
C SER A 202 5.05 11.25 -32.77
N ASP A 203 3.78 11.46 -32.41
CA ASP A 203 2.82 12.29 -33.15
C ASP A 203 2.73 13.75 -32.67
N SER A 204 3.61 14.19 -31.75
CA SER A 204 3.71 15.62 -31.37
C SER A 204 4.92 16.29 -31.99
N SER A 205 4.72 16.97 -33.13
CA SER A 205 5.73 17.78 -33.83
C SER A 205 6.02 19.13 -33.14
N ASP A 206 6.00 19.18 -31.82
CA ASP A 206 6.41 20.34 -31.03
C ASP A 206 7.95 20.30 -30.89
N GLU A 207 8.66 21.02 -31.78
CA GLU A 207 10.12 20.94 -31.93
C GLU A 207 10.93 21.06 -30.62
N ASP A 208 12.05 20.34 -30.60
CA ASP A 208 12.90 20.14 -29.44
C ASP A 208 13.51 21.45 -28.91
N SER A 209 13.15 21.77 -27.66
CA SER A 209 13.82 22.82 -26.89
C SER A 209 14.68 22.20 -25.79
N PRO A 210 15.78 22.85 -25.35
CA PRO A 210 16.69 22.33 -24.33
C PRO A 210 16.04 21.99 -22.98
N PHE A 211 14.79 22.41 -22.74
CA PHE A 211 13.96 22.01 -21.59
C PHE A 211 13.67 20.49 -21.51
N GLN A 212 13.82 19.72 -22.59
CA GLN A 212 13.71 18.26 -22.45
C GLN A 212 14.80 17.67 -21.53
N GLN A 213 15.99 18.26 -21.47
CA GLN A 213 17.16 17.60 -20.90
C GLN A 213 17.11 17.47 -19.36
N ALA A 214 16.45 18.40 -18.66
CA ALA A 214 16.30 18.34 -17.20
C ALA A 214 15.23 17.32 -16.75
N CYS A 215 14.16 17.14 -17.54
CA CYS A 215 13.07 16.22 -17.21
C CYS A 215 13.24 14.81 -17.79
N ALA A 216 14.04 14.63 -18.86
CA ALA A 216 14.29 13.31 -19.47
C ALA A 216 15.10 12.34 -18.57
N GLY A 217 15.69 12.82 -17.48
CA GLY A 217 16.52 12.02 -16.58
C GLY A 217 15.77 11.27 -15.47
N PHE A 218 14.56 11.70 -15.09
CA PHE A 218 13.89 11.13 -13.92
C PHE A 218 13.20 9.79 -14.23
N ARG A 219 13.29 8.85 -13.28
CA ARG A 219 12.88 7.44 -13.42
C ARG A 219 11.85 7.07 -12.36
N GLY A 220 11.13 5.98 -12.59
CA GLY A 220 10.23 5.39 -11.61
C GLY A 220 10.91 4.36 -10.72
N LEU A 221 10.14 3.78 -9.80
CA LEU A 221 10.50 2.55 -9.10
C LEU A 221 9.69 1.39 -9.68
N ASP A 222 10.23 0.18 -9.60
CA ASP A 222 9.54 -1.03 -10.02
C ASP A 222 8.71 -1.59 -8.87
N TYR A 223 7.46 -1.94 -9.16
CA TYR A 223 6.53 -2.52 -8.19
C TYR A 223 7.09 -3.80 -7.54
N THR A 224 6.98 -3.88 -6.22
CA THR A 224 7.35 -5.06 -5.43
C THR A 224 6.41 -5.23 -4.24
N GLY A 225 5.62 -6.31 -4.21
CA GLY A 225 4.74 -6.66 -3.09
C GLY A 225 3.88 -5.49 -2.58
N ASN A 226 2.96 -4.99 -3.40
CA ASN A 226 2.07 -3.86 -3.09
C ASN A 226 2.81 -2.53 -2.74
N SER A 227 3.92 -2.20 -3.40
CA SER A 227 4.72 -1.00 -3.09
C SER A 227 4.21 0.31 -3.68
N CYS A 228 3.21 0.31 -4.57
CA CYS A 228 2.74 1.50 -5.28
C CYS A 228 2.40 2.72 -4.38
N TYR A 229 1.95 2.50 -3.14
CA TYR A 229 1.74 3.54 -2.14
C TYR A 229 3.05 4.21 -1.67
N GLN A 230 4.13 3.45 -1.57
CA GLN A 230 5.47 3.95 -1.26
C GLN A 230 6.07 4.59 -2.49
N ASP A 231 6.02 3.91 -3.63
CA ASP A 231 6.71 4.34 -4.83
C ASP A 231 6.14 5.66 -5.38
N SER A 232 4.81 5.81 -5.35
CA SER A 232 4.15 7.08 -5.67
C SER A 232 4.55 8.22 -4.72
N VAL A 233 4.69 7.95 -3.42
CA VAL A 233 5.12 8.95 -2.42
C VAL A 233 6.60 9.32 -2.60
N LEU A 234 7.46 8.33 -2.82
CA LEU A 234 8.89 8.53 -3.06
C LEU A 234 9.11 9.35 -4.34
N LEU A 235 8.36 9.08 -5.41
CA LEU A 235 8.39 9.88 -6.64
C LEU A 235 7.97 11.34 -6.35
N ALA A 236 6.82 11.55 -5.72
CA ALA A 236 6.26 12.88 -5.43
C ALA A 236 7.12 13.73 -4.48
N LEU A 237 7.93 13.10 -3.62
CA LEU A 237 8.83 13.78 -2.70
C LEU A 237 10.23 14.06 -3.30
N PHE A 238 10.76 13.13 -4.12
CA PHE A 238 12.19 13.08 -4.41
C PHE A 238 12.59 13.12 -5.88
N ALA A 239 11.73 12.72 -6.83
CA ALA A 239 12.11 12.63 -8.24
C ALA A 239 12.51 14.00 -8.82
N ILE A 240 11.79 15.05 -8.46
CA ILE A 240 12.14 16.44 -8.79
C ILE A 240 12.81 17.10 -7.57
N SER A 241 13.78 17.98 -7.81
CA SER A 241 14.50 18.65 -6.73
C SER A 241 13.61 19.64 -5.98
N ASN A 242 13.64 19.57 -4.65
CA ASN A 242 12.87 20.39 -3.74
C ASN A 242 13.77 20.74 -2.55
N GLU A 243 14.02 22.03 -2.32
CA GLU A 243 14.94 22.48 -1.26
C GLU A 243 14.43 22.13 0.14
N VAL A 244 13.12 22.21 0.36
CA VAL A 244 12.48 21.91 1.64
C VAL A 244 12.64 20.43 1.97
N ILE A 245 12.27 19.53 1.05
CA ILE A 245 12.46 18.08 1.24
C ILE A 245 13.95 17.72 1.35
N THR A 246 14.82 18.39 0.58
CA THR A 246 16.27 18.18 0.67
C THR A 246 16.81 18.58 2.04
N ARG A 247 16.37 19.70 2.62
CA ARG A 247 16.80 20.19 3.94
C ARG A 247 16.17 19.40 5.08
N GLU A 248 14.87 19.14 5.02
CA GLU A 248 14.09 18.56 6.12
C GLU A 248 14.15 17.03 6.18
N ILE A 249 14.53 16.34 5.08
CA ILE A 249 14.70 14.89 5.04
C ILE A 249 16.13 14.50 4.65
N LEU A 250 16.55 14.81 3.42
CA LEU A 250 17.79 14.23 2.86
C LEU A 250 19.08 14.71 3.54
N LYS A 251 19.13 15.97 3.99
CA LYS A 251 20.27 16.61 4.67
C LYS A 251 20.00 16.92 6.15
N LYS A 252 18.87 16.45 6.70
CA LYS A 252 18.48 16.69 8.10
C LYS A 252 19.46 16.01 9.04
N ASP A 253 19.91 16.71 10.07
CA ASP A 253 20.81 16.13 11.08
C ASP A 253 20.07 15.10 11.94
N THR A 254 20.22 13.81 11.59
CA THR A 254 19.59 12.69 12.29
C THR A 254 20.12 12.51 13.71
N ARG A 255 21.30 13.04 14.06
CA ARG A 255 21.81 13.00 15.44
C ARG A 255 20.99 13.91 16.34
N LYS A 256 20.69 15.14 15.90
CA LYS A 256 19.82 16.08 16.64
C LYS A 256 18.41 15.52 16.89
N ILE A 257 17.85 14.77 15.94
CA ILE A 257 16.57 14.08 16.13
C ILE A 257 16.70 13.00 17.22
N SER A 258 17.78 12.23 17.17
CA SER A 258 18.01 11.08 18.06
C SER A 258 18.33 11.48 19.51
N THR A 259 18.85 12.70 19.72
CA THR A 259 19.07 13.30 21.05
C THR A 259 17.94 14.23 21.50
N SER A 260 16.85 14.36 20.74
CA SER A 260 15.71 15.20 21.15
C SER A 260 14.92 14.53 22.27
N ALA A 261 14.60 15.27 23.34
CA ALA A 261 13.73 14.81 24.41
C ALA A 261 12.28 14.53 23.94
N LYS A 262 11.85 15.12 22.82
CA LYS A 262 10.56 14.86 22.18
C LYS A 262 10.80 14.31 20.77
N LYS A 263 10.39 13.05 20.55
CA LYS A 263 10.47 12.34 19.27
C LYS A 263 9.07 11.84 18.92
N TRP A 264 8.59 12.06 17.70
CA TRP A 264 7.29 11.55 17.27
C TRP A 264 7.34 10.06 16.87
N ILE A 265 8.51 9.56 16.50
CA ILE A 265 8.82 8.13 16.28
C ILE A 265 10.14 7.84 16.98
N GLN A 266 10.25 6.73 17.71
CA GLN A 266 11.46 6.22 18.36
C GLN A 266 11.86 4.91 17.69
N CYS A 267 13.06 4.87 17.09
CA CYS A 267 13.59 3.67 16.45
C CYS A 267 14.27 2.72 17.44
N ALA A 268 14.83 3.25 18.53
CA ALA A 268 15.42 2.50 19.63
C ALA A 268 15.52 3.37 20.89
N ASP A 269 15.66 2.74 22.06
CA ASP A 269 15.79 3.45 23.34
C ASP A 269 17.20 4.02 23.52
N ASP A 270 18.24 3.31 23.04
CA ASP A 270 19.59 3.84 22.95
C ASP A 270 19.71 4.84 21.79
N GLU A 271 20.13 6.07 22.10
CA GLU A 271 20.24 7.18 21.14
C GLU A 271 21.21 6.89 19.99
N ARG A 272 22.28 6.11 20.23
CA ARG A 272 23.28 5.77 19.21
C ARG A 272 22.71 4.75 18.22
N ILE A 273 21.89 3.81 18.70
CA ILE A 273 21.16 2.85 17.87
C ILE A 273 20.04 3.57 17.09
N ASP A 274 19.29 4.48 17.72
CA ASP A 274 18.25 5.30 17.08
C ASP A 274 18.85 6.12 15.92
N TYR A 275 19.95 6.83 16.18
CA TYR A 275 20.73 7.56 15.17
C TYR A 275 21.18 6.66 14.02
N LYS A 276 21.81 5.52 14.31
CA LYS A 276 22.25 4.58 13.26
C LYS A 276 21.09 4.09 12.39
N ARG A 277 19.92 3.83 12.98
CA ARG A 277 18.72 3.39 12.24
C ARG A 277 18.17 4.51 11.34
N ARG A 278 17.99 5.72 11.86
CA ARG A 278 17.52 6.88 11.07
C ARG A 278 18.49 7.22 9.95
N HIS A 279 19.80 7.26 10.23
CA HIS A 279 20.81 7.59 9.23
C HIS A 279 20.91 6.53 8.13
N ALA A 280 20.72 5.23 8.45
CA ALA A 280 20.61 4.19 7.43
C ALA A 280 19.38 4.38 6.51
N ILE A 281 18.22 4.74 7.08
CA ILE A 281 17.01 5.05 6.30
C ILE A 281 17.23 6.30 5.43
N GLN A 282 17.84 7.35 5.98
CA GLN A 282 18.18 8.57 5.25
C GLN A 282 19.10 8.30 4.06
N ASN A 283 20.16 7.50 4.26
CA ASN A 283 21.09 7.13 3.20
C ASN A 283 20.40 6.31 2.09
N GLU A 284 19.44 5.45 2.43
CA GLU A 284 18.64 4.75 1.42
C GLU A 284 17.68 5.69 0.68
N LEU A 285 17.07 6.66 1.35
CA LEU A 285 16.27 7.70 0.68
C LEU A 285 17.13 8.57 -0.25
N ILE A 286 18.40 8.85 0.09
CA ILE A 286 19.35 9.54 -0.80
C ILE A 286 19.63 8.68 -2.05
N ARG A 287 19.89 7.38 -1.90
CA ARG A 287 20.12 6.45 -3.04
C ARG A 287 18.90 6.29 -3.94
N ILE A 288 17.71 6.17 -3.34
CA ILE A 288 16.44 6.20 -4.07
C ILE A 288 16.30 7.52 -4.81
N THR A 289 16.57 8.67 -4.17
CA THR A 289 16.54 9.99 -4.80
C THR A 289 17.50 10.09 -5.98
N ALA A 290 18.72 9.57 -5.86
CA ALA A 290 19.70 9.52 -6.94
C ALA A 290 19.21 8.67 -8.12
N SER A 291 18.63 7.50 -7.85
CA SER A 291 18.05 6.62 -8.87
C SER A 291 16.85 7.24 -9.58
N LEU A 292 15.93 7.82 -8.82
CA LEU A 292 14.78 8.57 -9.33
C LEU A 292 15.19 9.75 -10.20
N ARG A 293 16.42 10.27 -10.08
CA ARG A 293 17.01 11.34 -10.91
C ARG A 293 17.97 10.83 -12.00
N GLY A 294 18.02 9.51 -12.22
CA GLY A 294 18.85 8.88 -13.25
C GLY A 294 20.34 8.76 -12.94
N LEU A 295 20.76 9.03 -11.70
CA LEU A 295 22.17 9.00 -11.26
C LEU A 295 22.60 7.63 -10.68
N GLU A 296 21.65 6.82 -10.22
CA GLU A 296 21.87 5.46 -9.70
C GLU A 296 20.89 4.45 -10.34
N GLN A 297 21.03 3.16 -10.02
CA GLN A 297 20.16 2.07 -10.50
C GLN A 297 19.42 1.36 -9.35
N THR A 298 18.87 2.12 -8.40
CA THR A 298 17.99 1.56 -7.36
C THR A 298 16.57 1.40 -7.93
N ARG A 299 16.19 0.17 -8.32
CA ARG A 299 14.88 -0.14 -8.92
C ARG A 299 13.75 -0.32 -7.89
N TYR A 300 14.02 -0.87 -6.71
CA TYR A 300 12.99 -1.31 -5.75
C TYR A 300 13.10 -0.64 -4.38
N CYS A 301 11.97 -0.40 -3.71
CA CYS A 301 11.93 0.08 -2.33
C CYS A 301 12.20 -1.02 -1.26
N SER A 302 12.54 -2.26 -1.66
CA SER A 302 12.71 -3.41 -0.77
C SER A 302 13.75 -3.23 0.34
N ASN A 303 14.84 -2.51 0.08
CA ASN A 303 15.83 -2.24 1.13
C ASN A 303 15.33 -1.17 2.11
N LEU A 304 14.62 -0.14 1.64
CA LEU A 304 13.92 0.82 2.50
C LEU A 304 12.95 0.10 3.45
N ARG A 305 12.14 -0.84 2.95
CA ARG A 305 11.24 -1.70 3.77
C ARG A 305 11.99 -2.42 4.89
N ARG A 306 13.10 -3.07 4.58
CA ARG A 306 13.96 -3.78 5.55
C ARG A 306 14.55 -2.85 6.61
N LEU A 307 14.82 -1.59 6.27
CA LEU A 307 15.34 -0.59 7.20
C LEU A 307 14.23 -0.02 8.11
N ILE A 308 13.08 0.36 7.55
CA ILE A 308 11.94 0.91 8.32
C ILE A 308 11.29 -0.13 9.25
N GLN A 309 11.44 -1.44 8.99
CA GLN A 309 11.09 -2.50 9.94
C GLN A 309 11.73 -2.31 11.33
N ARG A 310 12.90 -1.67 11.39
CA ARG A 310 13.64 -1.39 12.64
C ARG A 310 13.25 -0.06 13.29
N CYS A 311 12.32 0.68 12.68
CA CYS A 311 11.76 1.95 13.15
C CYS A 311 10.23 1.87 13.05
N PRO A 312 9.55 1.03 13.85
CA PRO A 312 8.12 0.78 13.70
C PRO A 312 7.32 2.08 13.84
N GLY A 313 6.34 2.25 12.95
CA GLY A 313 5.31 3.29 13.03
C GLY A 313 3.98 2.72 13.52
N GLN A 314 2.89 3.45 13.26
CA GLN A 314 1.53 2.96 13.50
C GLN A 314 1.11 1.82 12.54
N GLN A 315 1.78 1.69 11.39
CA GLN A 315 1.50 0.68 10.36
C GLN A 315 2.75 -0.11 9.98
N GLU A 316 2.53 -1.32 9.44
CA GLU A 316 3.58 -2.22 8.95
C GLU A 316 4.03 -1.89 7.52
N PHE A 317 4.57 -0.70 7.28
CA PHE A 317 5.08 -0.26 5.97
C PHE A 317 6.28 -1.08 5.42
N HIS A 318 6.81 -2.00 6.23
CA HIS A 318 7.84 -2.96 5.82
C HIS A 318 7.27 -4.24 5.20
N GLY A 319 5.97 -4.50 5.39
CA GLY A 319 5.28 -5.67 4.85
C GLY A 319 4.91 -5.54 3.38
N THR A 320 4.35 -6.61 2.82
CA THR A 320 3.86 -6.69 1.43
C THR A 320 2.35 -6.46 1.33
N GLY A 321 1.71 -5.94 2.39
CA GLY A 321 0.30 -5.57 2.38
C GLY A 321 0.06 -4.24 1.66
N THR A 322 -1.17 -4.04 1.17
CA THR A 322 -1.64 -2.72 0.73
C THR A 322 -1.72 -1.78 1.93
N GLN A 323 -1.21 -0.56 1.82
CA GLN A 323 -1.26 0.47 2.86
C GLN A 323 -1.73 1.82 2.28
N ASP A 324 -2.01 2.79 3.16
CA ASP A 324 -2.34 4.15 2.75
C ASP A 324 -1.09 4.99 2.43
N ALA A 325 -1.13 5.72 1.31
CA ALA A 325 -0.02 6.56 0.87
C ALA A 325 0.19 7.79 1.77
N GLY A 326 -0.90 8.37 2.31
CA GLY A 326 -0.85 9.49 3.23
C GLY A 326 -0.28 9.10 4.59
N GLU A 327 -0.65 7.93 5.10
CA GLU A 327 -0.05 7.38 6.33
C GLU A 327 1.45 7.08 6.17
N PHE A 328 1.88 6.52 5.03
CA PHE A 328 3.31 6.29 4.76
C PHE A 328 4.10 7.59 4.64
N MET A 329 3.54 8.59 3.96
CA MET A 329 4.15 9.92 3.86
C MET A 329 4.24 10.61 5.23
N LEU A 330 3.18 10.54 6.05
CA LEU A 330 3.19 11.07 7.42
C LEU A 330 4.23 10.34 8.29
N TYR A 331 4.39 9.04 8.13
CA TYR A 331 5.47 8.28 8.77
C TYR A 331 6.86 8.82 8.39
N LEU A 332 7.12 9.10 7.11
CA LEU A 332 8.39 9.70 6.69
C LEU A 332 8.58 11.11 7.28
N PHE A 333 7.56 11.98 7.21
CA PHE A 333 7.62 13.30 7.83
C PHE A 333 7.87 13.20 9.34
N ASN A 334 7.30 12.19 10.00
CA ASN A 334 7.46 12.01 11.43
C ASN A 334 8.81 11.42 11.84
N LEU A 335 9.39 10.56 10.99
CA LEU A 335 10.71 9.99 11.20
C LEU A 335 11.81 11.07 11.17
N PHE A 336 11.60 12.13 10.37
CA PHE A 336 12.54 13.24 10.17
C PHE A 336 12.14 14.56 10.87
N GLN A 337 11.01 14.60 11.59
CA GLN A 337 10.46 15.80 12.25
C GLN A 337 10.32 17.00 11.31
N VAL A 338 9.70 16.77 10.14
CA VAL A 338 9.46 17.78 9.12
C VAL A 338 8.39 18.75 9.63
N ASN A 339 8.78 19.99 9.93
CA ASN A 339 7.90 21.06 10.40
C ASN A 339 8.04 22.27 9.48
N THR A 340 7.08 22.48 8.58
CA THR A 340 7.17 23.48 7.50
C THR A 340 5.93 24.34 7.35
N ILE A 341 4.88 24.05 8.13
CA ILE A 341 3.68 24.88 8.28
C ILE A 341 3.81 25.66 9.59
N VAL A 342 3.50 26.96 9.51
CA VAL A 342 3.20 27.82 10.66
C VAL A 342 1.70 28.05 10.67
N LYS A 343 1.05 27.68 11.77
CA LYS A 343 -0.39 27.73 11.94
C LYS A 343 -0.73 28.66 13.10
N LYS A 344 -1.63 29.61 12.87
CA LYS A 344 -2.25 30.42 13.91
C LYS A 344 -3.58 29.79 14.32
N ARG A 345 -3.81 29.63 15.61
CA ARG A 345 -5.08 29.19 16.19
C ARG A 345 -5.63 30.29 17.08
N VAL A 346 -6.84 30.75 16.79
CA VAL A 346 -7.58 31.70 17.63
C VAL A 346 -8.83 31.00 18.14
N THR A 347 -8.99 30.90 19.45
CA THR A 347 -10.22 30.42 20.07
C THR A 347 -10.95 31.61 20.67
N MET A 348 -12.15 31.89 20.14
CA MET A 348 -13.09 32.87 20.65
C MET A 348 -14.26 32.18 21.34
N VAL A 349 -14.83 32.82 22.34
CA VAL A 349 -16.04 32.36 23.03
C VAL A 349 -17.06 33.49 23.14
N THR A 350 -18.34 33.14 23.17
CA THR A 350 -19.43 34.07 23.45
C THR A 350 -20.64 33.33 24.05
N ASN A 351 -21.52 34.08 24.70
CA ASN A 351 -22.86 33.62 25.06
C ASN A 351 -23.93 34.06 24.05
N SER A 352 -23.55 34.82 23.02
CA SER A 352 -24.45 35.22 21.94
C SER A 352 -24.63 34.11 20.90
N LEU A 353 -25.90 33.82 20.59
CA LEU A 353 -26.32 32.82 19.61
C LEU A 353 -26.72 33.45 18.26
N VAL A 354 -26.57 34.76 18.11
CA VAL A 354 -26.86 35.46 16.84
C VAL A 354 -25.72 35.27 15.83
N ASP A 355 -26.02 35.44 14.55
CA ASP A 355 -25.03 35.33 13.46
C ASP A 355 -25.01 36.64 12.66
N PRO A 356 -23.88 37.37 12.58
CA PRO A 356 -22.57 37.06 13.16
C PRO A 356 -22.55 37.13 14.71
N PRO A 357 -21.64 36.41 15.38
CA PRO A 357 -21.54 36.40 16.84
C PRO A 357 -21.15 37.76 17.42
N GLU A 358 -21.95 38.26 18.37
CA GLU A 358 -21.66 39.46 19.14
C GLU A 358 -20.83 39.18 20.40
N ASN A 359 -20.13 40.19 20.90
CA ASN A 359 -19.40 40.19 22.18
C ASN A 359 -18.44 38.99 22.33
N THR A 360 -17.71 38.66 21.27
CA THR A 360 -16.70 37.59 21.29
C THR A 360 -15.50 37.97 22.15
N LEU A 361 -15.07 37.04 23.00
CA LEU A 361 -13.84 37.13 23.79
C LEU A 361 -12.82 36.14 23.23
N THR A 362 -11.65 36.62 22.84
CA THR A 362 -10.50 35.76 22.52
C THR A 362 -9.92 35.20 23.81
N VAL A 363 -9.93 33.87 23.96
CA VAL A 363 -9.43 33.15 25.14
C VAL A 363 -8.16 32.36 24.87
N ASN A 364 -7.86 32.11 23.60
CA ASN A 364 -6.58 31.54 23.17
C ASN A 364 -6.15 32.15 21.84
N ASP A 365 -4.87 32.50 21.71
CA ASP A 365 -4.22 32.87 20.46
C ASP A 365 -2.82 32.23 20.45
N THR A 366 -2.64 31.12 19.74
CA THR A 366 -1.37 30.39 19.63
C THR A 366 -0.85 30.38 18.20
N VAL A 367 0.48 30.39 18.07
CA VAL A 367 1.18 30.18 16.81
C VAL A 367 2.08 28.96 16.96
N ASP A 368 1.72 27.91 16.24
CA ASP A 368 2.33 26.59 16.33
C ASP A 368 3.00 26.20 15.01
N VAL A 369 4.03 25.36 15.07
CA VAL A 369 4.63 24.72 13.89
C VAL A 369 4.15 23.29 13.76
N SER A 370 3.85 22.85 12.55
CA SER A 370 3.33 21.51 12.28
C SER A 370 3.94 20.86 11.04
N THR A 371 3.66 19.56 10.90
CA THR A 371 3.90 18.83 9.65
C THR A 371 3.23 19.53 8.45
N PRO A 372 3.76 19.37 7.22
CA PRO A 372 3.14 19.90 6.01
C PRO A 372 1.77 19.30 5.65
N LEU A 373 1.20 18.41 6.46
CA LEU A 373 0.03 17.60 6.11
C LEU A 373 -1.28 18.22 6.60
N ILE A 374 -2.16 18.58 5.66
CA ILE A 374 -3.53 19.04 5.93
C ILE A 374 -4.49 17.92 5.58
N ASN A 375 -5.17 17.33 6.56
CA ASN A 375 -6.15 16.27 6.30
C ASN A 375 -7.51 16.87 5.91
N ILE A 376 -7.96 16.57 4.70
CA ILE A 376 -9.33 16.83 4.24
C ILE A 376 -10.18 15.63 4.65
N HIS A 377 -10.95 15.81 5.74
CA HIS A 377 -11.75 14.76 6.35
C HIS A 377 -12.88 14.27 5.42
N PRO A 378 -13.30 12.98 5.45
CA PRO A 378 -14.29 12.47 4.51
C PRO A 378 -15.64 13.19 4.57
N ARG A 379 -16.03 13.73 5.73
CA ARG A 379 -17.26 14.53 5.90
C ARG A 379 -17.29 15.79 5.02
N SER A 380 -16.16 16.41 4.73
CA SER A 380 -16.08 17.56 3.83
C SER A 380 -16.26 17.18 2.35
N LEU A 381 -16.07 15.90 2.02
CA LEU A 381 -16.22 15.36 0.68
C LEU A 381 -17.63 14.79 0.45
N VAL A 382 -18.18 14.05 1.41
CA VAL A 382 -19.48 13.38 1.25
C VAL A 382 -20.61 14.41 1.13
N GLY A 383 -21.48 14.22 0.12
CA GLY A 383 -22.64 15.09 -0.13
C GLY A 383 -22.35 16.34 -0.97
N THR A 384 -21.09 16.68 -1.22
CA THR A 384 -20.71 17.80 -2.11
C THR A 384 -20.33 17.30 -3.50
N SER A 385 -20.55 18.13 -4.54
CA SER A 385 -20.13 17.83 -5.92
C SER A 385 -18.65 18.13 -6.13
N SER A 386 -18.17 19.23 -5.55
CA SER A 386 -16.79 19.68 -5.58
C SER A 386 -16.39 20.44 -4.31
N VAL A 387 -15.10 20.39 -3.96
CA VAL A 387 -14.44 21.21 -2.93
C VAL A 387 -13.15 21.80 -3.49
N ASN A 388 -12.69 22.96 -2.98
CA ASN A 388 -11.42 23.57 -3.40
C ASN A 388 -10.36 23.39 -2.31
N VAL A 389 -9.13 22.97 -2.62
CA VAL A 389 -8.08 22.79 -1.59
C VAL A 389 -7.78 24.07 -0.80
N ARG A 390 -7.99 25.25 -1.39
CA ARG A 390 -7.79 26.54 -0.70
C ARG A 390 -8.69 26.72 0.52
N GLN A 391 -9.87 26.10 0.55
CA GLN A 391 -10.82 26.19 1.67
C GLN A 391 -10.34 25.45 2.94
N PHE A 392 -9.18 24.78 2.89
CA PHE A 392 -8.56 24.09 4.03
C PHE A 392 -7.23 24.77 4.47
N ILE A 393 -6.91 25.95 3.93
CA ILE A 393 -5.84 26.84 4.42
C ILE A 393 -6.30 27.57 5.69
N GLU A 394 -7.59 27.84 5.77
CA GLU A 394 -8.31 28.37 6.92
C GLU A 394 -9.44 27.39 7.26
N HIS A 395 -9.62 27.08 8.54
CA HIS A 395 -10.70 26.26 9.05
C HIS A 395 -11.36 26.97 10.23
N ILE A 396 -12.71 26.97 10.26
CA ILE A 396 -13.50 27.52 11.35
C ILE A 396 -14.39 26.40 11.89
N ASP A 397 -14.22 26.09 13.17
CA ASP A 397 -15.10 25.21 13.96
C ASP A 397 -15.96 26.08 14.89
N ASP A 398 -17.23 26.26 14.54
CA ASP A 398 -18.19 27.04 15.33
C ASP A 398 -19.15 26.09 16.05
N ALA A 399 -18.84 25.84 17.32
CA ALA A 399 -19.56 24.92 18.18
C ALA A 399 -20.53 25.68 19.10
N ILE A 400 -21.82 25.39 18.97
CA ILE A 400 -22.88 25.85 19.89
C ILE A 400 -23.19 24.72 20.87
N PHE A 401 -23.25 25.07 22.15
CA PHE A 401 -23.42 24.17 23.29
C PHE A 401 -24.79 24.35 23.94
N SER A 402 -25.34 23.26 24.47
CA SER A 402 -26.55 23.26 25.29
C SER A 402 -26.25 23.70 26.74
N ASP A 403 -27.29 24.09 27.48
CA ASP A 403 -27.16 24.62 28.84
C ASP A 403 -26.60 23.61 29.86
N ASP A 404 -26.69 22.31 29.56
CA ASP A 404 -26.12 21.21 30.34
C ASP A 404 -24.68 20.84 29.94
N ASN A 405 -24.13 21.45 28.88
CA ASN A 405 -22.82 21.10 28.31
C ASN A 405 -22.03 22.34 27.86
N LEU A 406 -22.11 23.44 28.61
CA LEU A 406 -21.42 24.70 28.30
C LEU A 406 -19.89 24.51 28.20
N TYR A 407 -19.26 25.25 27.30
CA TYR A 407 -17.80 25.26 27.17
C TYR A 407 -17.16 25.97 28.36
N THR A 408 -16.32 25.25 29.11
CA THR A 408 -15.52 25.80 30.21
C THR A 408 -14.18 26.32 29.70
N GLU A 409 -13.93 27.61 29.87
CA GLU A 409 -12.64 28.23 29.54
C GLU A 409 -11.58 27.86 30.59
N HIS A 410 -10.42 27.38 30.15
CA HIS A 410 -9.44 26.71 31.03
C HIS A 410 -8.73 27.62 32.04
N THR A 411 -8.62 28.92 31.78
CA THR A 411 -7.84 29.88 32.58
C THR A 411 -8.67 30.48 33.72
N THR A 412 -9.93 30.80 33.46
CA THR A 412 -10.86 31.49 34.38
C THR A 412 -11.95 30.58 34.92
N GLY A 413 -12.23 29.45 34.27
CA GLY A 413 -13.35 28.56 34.61
C GLY A 413 -14.72 29.09 34.16
N ASN A 414 -14.78 30.21 33.43
CA ASN A 414 -16.03 30.78 32.94
C ASN A 414 -16.71 29.87 31.90
N LEU A 415 -18.04 29.88 31.88
CA LEU A 415 -18.89 29.04 31.02
C LEU A 415 -19.46 29.83 29.84
N TYR A 416 -19.42 29.22 28.65
CA TYR A 416 -19.86 29.84 27.40
C TYR A 416 -20.73 28.89 26.55
N ARG A 417 -21.80 29.45 25.96
CA ARG A 417 -22.71 28.73 25.04
C ARG A 417 -22.16 28.53 23.63
N ARG A 418 -21.11 29.24 23.22
CA ARG A 418 -20.52 29.13 21.87
C ARG A 418 -19.00 29.25 21.92
N ARG A 419 -18.31 28.38 21.18
CA ARG A 419 -16.86 28.40 20.97
C ARG A 419 -16.58 28.39 19.46
N ILE A 420 -15.83 29.38 19.01
CA ILE A 420 -15.40 29.53 17.62
C ILE A 420 -13.88 29.33 17.60
N GLU A 421 -13.40 28.24 17.01
CA GLU A 421 -11.97 27.99 16.79
C GLU A 421 -11.62 28.27 15.32
N THR A 422 -10.75 29.25 15.10
CA THR A 422 -10.25 29.64 13.78
C THR A 422 -8.78 29.21 13.64
N ASP A 423 -8.54 28.28 12.72
CA ASP A 423 -7.27 27.63 12.43
C ASP A 423 -6.76 28.09 11.06
N VAL A 424 -5.75 28.97 11.02
CA VAL A 424 -5.22 29.58 9.77
C VAL A 424 -3.77 29.20 9.54
N ILE A 425 -3.43 28.75 8.33
CA ILE A 425 -2.05 28.56 7.90
C ILE A 425 -1.47 29.89 7.44
N VAL A 426 -0.73 30.54 8.33
CA VAL A 426 -0.16 31.87 8.10
C VAL A 426 1.14 31.84 7.28
N SER A 427 1.85 30.72 7.26
CA SER A 427 3.01 30.55 6.40
C SER A 427 3.30 29.07 6.12
N ALA A 428 3.76 28.78 4.91
CA ALA A 428 4.37 27.49 4.60
C ALA A 428 5.44 27.63 3.51
N SER A 429 6.40 26.71 3.47
CA SER A 429 7.28 26.49 2.31
C SER A 429 6.92 25.23 1.53
N TYR A 430 6.03 24.40 2.08
CA TYR A 430 5.61 23.13 1.52
C TYR A 430 4.33 22.70 2.22
N ILE A 431 3.33 22.26 1.44
CA ILE A 431 2.04 21.78 1.93
C ILE A 431 1.63 20.53 1.15
N VAL A 432 1.03 19.56 1.83
CA VAL A 432 0.33 18.43 1.20
C VAL A 432 -1.09 18.35 1.74
N PHE A 433 -2.08 18.42 0.86
CA PHE A 433 -3.48 18.16 1.22
C PHE A 433 -3.78 16.67 1.06
N ASN A 434 -4.28 16.02 2.11
CA ASN A 434 -4.64 14.61 2.15
C ASN A 434 -6.16 14.43 2.13
N ALA A 435 -6.73 14.15 0.96
CA ALA A 435 -8.12 13.81 0.77
C ALA A 435 -8.40 12.38 1.23
N GLN A 436 -8.86 12.24 2.47
CA GLN A 436 -9.34 10.99 3.04
C GLN A 436 -10.65 10.59 2.34
N ARG A 437 -10.54 9.79 1.28
CA ARG A 437 -11.70 9.42 0.44
C ARG A 437 -12.49 8.23 0.94
N VAL A 438 -11.99 7.44 1.88
CA VAL A 438 -12.71 6.27 2.40
C VAL A 438 -13.49 6.67 3.64
N TYR A 439 -14.77 6.29 3.70
CA TYR A 439 -15.64 6.50 4.86
C TYR A 439 -16.54 5.28 5.08
N TYR A 440 -17.09 5.15 6.29
CA TYR A 440 -18.07 4.11 6.59
C TYR A 440 -19.49 4.63 6.34
N ASP A 441 -20.22 3.98 5.43
CA ASP A 441 -21.64 4.24 5.23
C ASP A 441 -22.43 3.44 6.26
N HIS A 442 -22.85 4.12 7.33
CA HIS A 442 -23.62 3.52 8.42
C HIS A 442 -25.02 3.05 8.00
N VAL A 443 -25.62 3.63 6.95
CA VAL A 443 -26.94 3.23 6.43
C VAL A 443 -26.86 1.88 5.72
N HIS A 444 -25.75 1.64 5.01
CA HIS A 444 -25.55 0.43 4.20
C HIS A 444 -24.50 -0.53 4.79
N ASN A 445 -23.98 -0.24 5.99
CA ASN A 445 -23.02 -1.05 6.76
C ASN A 445 -21.78 -1.50 5.96
N HIS A 446 -21.19 -0.62 5.14
CA HIS A 446 -19.97 -0.90 4.37
C HIS A 446 -19.10 0.35 4.14
N GLN A 447 -17.82 0.14 3.79
CA GLN A 447 -16.93 1.23 3.38
C GLN A 447 -17.27 1.74 1.98
N LYS A 448 -17.49 3.05 1.84
CA LYS A 448 -17.65 3.74 0.56
C LYS A 448 -16.47 4.68 0.28
N ARG A 449 -16.32 5.04 -0.99
CA ARG A 449 -15.34 6.01 -1.46
C ARG A 449 -16.03 7.28 -1.94
N ALA A 450 -15.62 8.43 -1.41
CA ALA A 450 -16.07 9.74 -1.86
C ALA A 450 -15.51 10.06 -3.27
N THR A 451 -16.42 10.23 -4.23
CA THR A 451 -16.15 10.53 -5.66
C THR A 451 -16.11 12.02 -5.97
N THR A 452 -16.27 12.85 -4.95
CA THR A 452 -16.23 14.31 -4.93
C THR A 452 -15.00 14.85 -5.62
N ARG A 453 -15.19 15.87 -6.46
CA ARG A 453 -14.11 16.54 -7.18
C ARG A 453 -13.35 17.46 -6.23
N VAL A 454 -12.05 17.25 -6.06
CA VAL A 454 -11.17 18.16 -5.32
C VAL A 454 -10.46 19.05 -6.34
N ASP A 455 -10.81 20.32 -6.35
CA ASP A 455 -10.18 21.33 -7.21
C ASP A 455 -8.86 21.78 -6.61
N CYS A 456 -7.79 21.47 -7.34
CA CYS A 456 -6.39 21.66 -7.01
C CYS A 456 -5.74 22.67 -7.99
N PRO A 457 -5.99 23.99 -7.83
CA PRO A 457 -5.48 25.01 -8.75
C PRO A 457 -3.94 24.95 -8.82
N GLU A 458 -3.37 25.25 -10.00
CA GLU A 458 -1.92 25.16 -10.20
C GLU A 458 -1.10 26.02 -9.22
N THR A 459 -1.69 27.10 -8.68
CA THR A 459 -1.06 27.87 -7.59
C THR A 459 -2.06 28.21 -6.49
N ILE A 460 -1.56 28.28 -5.25
CA ILE A 460 -2.28 28.74 -4.05
C ILE A 460 -1.46 29.83 -3.36
N GLN A 461 -2.16 30.70 -2.62
CA GLN A 461 -1.54 31.71 -1.76
C GLN A 461 -1.65 31.26 -0.30
N VAL A 462 -0.56 31.34 0.45
CA VAL A 462 -0.46 30.96 1.87
C VAL A 462 0.36 32.03 2.58
N GLY A 463 -0.31 32.90 3.34
CA GLY A 463 0.28 34.17 3.78
C GLY A 463 0.85 34.94 2.59
N ASP A 464 2.11 35.38 2.69
CA ASP A 464 2.81 36.10 1.62
C ASP A 464 3.37 35.20 0.52
N ARG A 465 3.25 33.87 0.63
CA ARG A 465 3.88 32.92 -0.30
C ARG A 465 2.89 32.34 -1.31
N LYS A 466 3.33 32.30 -2.58
CA LYS A 466 2.63 31.64 -3.67
C LYS A 466 3.25 30.27 -3.93
N LEU A 467 2.57 29.21 -3.50
CA LEU A 467 3.02 27.83 -3.72
C LEU A 467 2.44 27.29 -5.04
N SER A 468 3.21 26.49 -5.76
CA SER A 468 2.82 25.82 -7.00
C SER A 468 2.51 24.35 -6.78
N LEU A 469 1.48 23.85 -7.44
CA LEU A 469 1.15 22.42 -7.46
C LEU A 469 2.30 21.64 -8.12
N HIS A 470 2.83 20.69 -7.37
CA HIS A 470 4.03 19.93 -7.69
C HIS A 470 3.71 18.50 -8.14
N ALA A 471 2.83 17.83 -7.40
CA ALA A 471 2.44 16.46 -7.65
C ALA A 471 1.00 16.19 -7.17
N ILE A 472 0.36 15.16 -7.74
CA ILE A 472 -0.90 14.59 -7.26
C ILE A 472 -0.75 13.08 -7.24
N ILE A 473 -0.87 12.44 -6.07
CA ILE A 473 -1.02 10.98 -6.00
C ILE A 473 -2.50 10.66 -6.08
N THR A 474 -2.87 9.76 -6.99
CA THR A 474 -4.23 9.25 -7.14
C THR A 474 -4.32 7.80 -6.72
N HIS A 475 -5.44 7.44 -6.13
CA HIS A 475 -5.80 6.05 -5.87
C HIS A 475 -6.86 5.58 -6.87
N ILE A 476 -6.69 4.39 -7.44
CA ILE A 476 -7.76 3.58 -8.03
C ILE A 476 -7.84 2.27 -7.22
N PRO A 477 -8.90 1.44 -7.30
CA PRO A 477 -9.06 0.29 -6.41
C PRO A 477 -7.82 -0.61 -6.33
N ALA A 478 -7.18 -0.63 -5.15
CA ALA A 478 -5.95 -1.36 -4.83
C ALA A 478 -4.68 -0.92 -5.58
N HIS A 479 -4.62 0.29 -6.14
CA HIS A 479 -3.43 0.79 -6.83
C HIS A 479 -3.26 2.31 -6.71
N TYR A 480 -2.01 2.78 -6.56
CA TYR A 480 -1.64 4.19 -6.52
C TYR A 480 -0.83 4.56 -7.76
N THR A 481 -1.08 5.75 -8.30
CA THR A 481 -0.30 6.33 -9.40
C THR A 481 0.01 7.79 -9.09
N CYS A 482 1.06 8.37 -9.69
CA CYS A 482 1.48 9.74 -9.40
C CYS A 482 1.49 10.63 -10.64
N TYR A 483 0.84 11.78 -10.57
CA TYR A 483 1.08 12.90 -11.47
C TYR A 483 2.18 13.79 -10.88
N ILE A 484 3.17 14.17 -11.68
CA ILE A 484 4.29 15.02 -11.23
C ILE A 484 4.62 16.10 -12.26
N ARG A 485 4.95 17.31 -11.77
CA ARG A 485 5.27 18.48 -12.60
C ARG A 485 6.79 18.68 -12.66
N CYS A 486 7.34 18.64 -13.87
CA CYS A 486 8.73 19.00 -14.16
C CYS A 486 8.73 20.10 -15.25
N GLU A 487 9.41 21.22 -14.98
CA GLU A 487 9.52 22.38 -15.89
C GLU A 487 8.19 22.81 -16.54
N ARG A 488 7.14 22.97 -15.71
CA ARG A 488 5.75 23.31 -16.09
C ARG A 488 5.02 22.26 -16.94
N ARG A 489 5.67 21.16 -17.33
CA ARG A 489 5.03 20.01 -17.98
C ARG A 489 4.66 18.95 -16.95
N TRP A 490 3.58 18.23 -17.23
CA TRP A 490 3.05 17.17 -16.39
C TRP A 490 3.36 15.79 -16.95
N PHE A 491 3.66 14.88 -16.05
CA PHE A 491 3.96 13.47 -16.32
C PHE A 491 3.07 12.60 -15.42
N TRP A 492 2.73 11.40 -15.88
CA TRP A 492 2.01 10.39 -15.12
C TRP A 492 2.90 9.16 -14.95
N TYR A 493 3.02 8.70 -13.70
CA TYR A 493 3.77 7.53 -13.29
C TYR A 493 2.81 6.43 -12.83
N ASP A 494 2.98 5.24 -13.41
CA ASP A 494 2.24 4.02 -13.08
C ASP A 494 3.21 2.82 -13.03
N ASP A 495 3.33 2.19 -11.86
CA ASP A 495 4.11 0.98 -11.60
C ASP A 495 3.30 -0.32 -11.79
N ASN A 496 2.16 -0.25 -12.50
CA ASN A 496 1.19 -1.32 -12.72
C ASN A 496 1.77 -2.75 -12.61
N PRO A 497 1.34 -3.56 -11.62
CA PRO A 497 1.91 -4.88 -11.35
C PRO A 497 1.72 -5.92 -12.47
N GLY A 498 0.92 -5.63 -13.49
CA GLY A 498 0.80 -6.45 -14.71
C GLY A 498 1.78 -6.06 -15.83
N GLY A 499 2.55 -4.99 -15.68
CA GLY A 499 3.56 -4.54 -16.65
C GLY A 499 4.93 -5.15 -16.42
N HIS A 500 5.78 -5.16 -17.46
CA HIS A 500 7.19 -5.57 -17.35
C HIS A 500 8.12 -4.45 -16.83
N SER A 501 7.63 -3.22 -16.74
CA SER A 501 8.32 -2.07 -16.17
C SER A 501 7.29 -1.06 -15.64
N HIS A 502 7.73 -0.15 -14.76
CA HIS A 502 7.02 1.11 -14.56
C HIS A 502 6.91 1.91 -15.86
N LYS A 503 5.95 2.83 -15.91
CA LYS A 503 5.72 3.74 -17.03
C LYS A 503 5.67 5.17 -16.53
N ILE A 504 6.54 6.02 -17.07
CA ILE A 504 6.39 7.48 -17.00
C ILE A 504 5.91 7.95 -18.36
N LYS A 505 4.71 8.51 -18.42
CA LYS A 505 4.10 9.09 -19.62
C LYS A 505 4.08 10.62 -19.54
N HIS A 506 4.58 11.29 -20.56
CA HIS A 506 4.41 12.74 -20.72
C HIS A 506 2.96 13.08 -21.08
N ILE A 507 2.39 14.12 -20.43
CA ILE A 507 1.00 14.58 -20.62
C ILE A 507 0.95 15.96 -21.28
N GLY A 508 1.91 16.83 -20.98
CA GLY A 508 1.92 18.24 -21.43
C GLY A 508 1.41 19.20 -20.36
N SER A 509 0.42 20.03 -20.67
CA SER A 509 -0.03 21.13 -19.79
C SER A 509 -0.85 20.67 -18.58
N TYR A 510 -1.04 21.59 -17.63
CA TYR A 510 -1.91 21.39 -16.47
C TYR A 510 -3.36 21.05 -16.87
N GLU A 511 -3.90 21.68 -17.93
CA GLU A 511 -5.25 21.40 -18.45
C GLU A 511 -5.36 20.00 -19.05
N LYS A 512 -4.29 19.51 -19.70
CA LYS A 512 -4.22 18.12 -20.19
C LYS A 512 -4.18 17.15 -19.02
N MET A 513 -3.39 17.44 -17.98
CA MET A 513 -3.34 16.65 -16.73
C MET A 513 -4.71 16.55 -16.04
N LEU A 514 -5.45 17.67 -15.89
CA LEU A 514 -6.80 17.66 -15.32
C LEU A 514 -7.84 16.82 -16.09
N ARG A 515 -7.55 16.46 -17.34
CA ARG A 515 -8.40 15.62 -18.22
C ARG A 515 -7.86 14.19 -18.36
N HIS A 516 -6.70 13.87 -17.77
CA HIS A 516 -6.07 12.56 -17.86
C HIS A 516 -6.81 11.52 -17.00
N ASN A 517 -6.64 10.23 -17.32
CA ASN A 517 -7.21 9.11 -16.58
C ASN A 517 -6.09 8.33 -15.84
N PRO A 518 -6.17 8.09 -14.52
CA PRO A 518 -7.29 8.38 -13.61
C PRO A 518 -7.48 9.88 -13.33
N ASP A 519 -8.73 10.37 -13.34
CA ASP A 519 -9.05 11.80 -13.10
C ASP A 519 -8.41 12.29 -11.80
N PRO A 520 -7.43 13.22 -11.84
CA PRO A 520 -6.68 13.64 -10.66
C PRO A 520 -7.54 14.34 -9.61
N ARG A 521 -8.65 14.96 -9.99
CA ARG A 521 -9.53 15.68 -9.06
C ARG A 521 -10.49 14.74 -8.34
N ARG A 522 -10.91 13.65 -9.00
CA ARG A 522 -11.80 12.62 -8.40
C ARG A 522 -11.04 11.48 -7.72
N ASN A 523 -9.83 11.18 -8.17
CA ASN A 523 -9.02 10.08 -7.65
C ASN A 523 -7.86 10.54 -6.77
N GLY A 524 -7.46 11.81 -6.85
CA GLY A 524 -6.35 12.39 -6.08
C GLY A 524 -6.60 12.28 -4.57
N THR A 525 -5.68 11.63 -3.88
CA THR A 525 -5.65 11.49 -2.42
C THR A 525 -4.63 12.42 -1.80
N LEU A 526 -3.48 12.68 -2.44
CA LEU A 526 -2.46 13.62 -1.95
C LEU A 526 -2.16 14.69 -2.99
N PHE A 527 -2.23 15.97 -2.61
CA PHE A 527 -1.96 17.13 -3.48
C PHE A 527 -0.81 17.95 -2.90
N PHE A 528 0.33 17.96 -3.60
CA PHE A 528 1.59 18.53 -3.11
C PHE A 528 1.80 19.93 -3.67
N TYR A 529 2.16 20.89 -2.82
CA TYR A 529 2.44 22.28 -3.15
C TYR A 529 3.80 22.72 -2.59
N VAL A 530 4.61 23.39 -3.42
CA VAL A 530 5.96 23.92 -3.10
C VAL A 530 6.14 25.36 -3.59
#